data_AF-A0A2V6X0H3-F1
#
_entry.id   AF-A0A2V6X0H3-F1
#
_cell.length_a   1.000
_cell.length_b   1.000
_cell.length_c   1.000
_cell.angle_alpha   90.00
_cell.angle_beta   90.00
_cell.angle_gamma   90.00
#
_symmetry.space_group_name_H-M   'P 1'
#
loop_
_entity.id
_entity.type
_entity.pdbx_description
1 polymer ?
#
loop_
_entity_poly.entity_id
_entity_poly.type
_entity_poly.pdbx_seq_one_letter_code
_entity_poly.pdbx_strand_id
1 'polypeptide(L)'
;PTIPPELLDLKRCVFHVNPTGRFVTGGPMGDTGLTGRKIIVDTYGGSCPHGGGAFSGKDPTKVDRSACYMARHAAKNVVAAGLAQRAQVQVAYAIGIAEPVSIMVETYGTGKVPNHVLEQLVRRHFDFTPAGIIKYLDLRRPIYKKTAAYGHFGRSEPEFTWERTNRVKDLRDDAGV
;
A
#
# COMPACT_ATOMS: atom_id res chain seq x y z
N PRO A 1 -24.99 -0.62 7.27
CA PRO A 1 -24.37 -1.75 8.02
C PRO A 1 -22.92 -1.97 7.56
N THR A 2 -22.06 -0.96 7.74
CA THR A 2 -20.69 -0.93 7.19
C THR A 2 -19.65 -0.52 8.25
N ILE A 3 -20.01 0.41 9.13
CA ILE A 3 -19.18 0.80 10.27
C ILE A 3 -19.47 -0.18 11.42
N PRO A 4 -18.43 -0.74 12.08
CA PRO A 4 -18.61 -1.62 13.23
C PRO A 4 -19.46 -0.95 14.33
N PRO A 5 -20.50 -1.62 14.87
CA PRO A 5 -21.40 -1.02 15.86
C PRO A 5 -20.71 -0.44 17.08
N GLU A 6 -19.61 -1.04 17.52
CA GLU A 6 -18.80 -0.61 18.66
C GLU A 6 -18.10 0.75 18.45
N LEU A 7 -17.98 1.21 17.19
CA LEU A 7 -17.45 2.54 16.85
C LEU A 7 -18.55 3.59 16.65
N LEU A 8 -19.83 3.20 16.64
CA LEU A 8 -20.97 4.08 16.40
C LEU A 8 -21.60 4.54 17.71
N ASP A 9 -21.08 5.63 18.26
CA ASP A 9 -21.77 6.35 19.34
C ASP A 9 -22.87 7.24 18.76
N LEU A 10 -24.10 6.71 18.68
CA LEU A 10 -25.24 7.42 18.12
C LEU A 10 -25.58 8.74 18.84
N LYS A 11 -25.07 8.96 20.07
CA LYS A 11 -25.29 10.24 20.79
C LYS A 11 -24.30 11.32 20.37
N ARG A 12 -23.12 10.94 19.86
CA ARG A 12 -22.03 11.86 19.49
C ARG A 12 -21.80 11.94 17.99
N CYS A 13 -22.10 10.87 17.25
CA CYS A 13 -21.95 10.82 15.81
C CYS A 13 -22.90 11.80 15.13
N VAL A 14 -22.34 12.66 14.29
CA VAL A 14 -23.10 13.54 13.40
C VAL A 14 -23.16 12.88 12.02
N PHE A 15 -24.37 12.67 11.50
CA PHE A 15 -24.60 12.04 10.20
C PHE A 15 -24.94 13.11 9.16
N HIS A 16 -24.01 13.40 8.26
CA HIS A 16 -24.26 14.27 7.11
C HIS A 16 -24.65 13.41 5.90
N VAL A 17 -25.94 13.37 5.58
CA VAL A 17 -26.47 12.67 4.40
C VAL A 17 -26.89 13.72 3.37
N ASN A 18 -26.21 13.74 2.22
CA ASN A 18 -26.39 14.73 1.16
C ASN A 18 -26.53 16.17 1.71
N PRO A 19 -25.52 16.71 2.41
CA PRO A 19 -25.62 17.99 3.10
C PRO A 19 -25.90 19.19 2.16
N THR A 20 -25.66 19.02 0.86
CA THR A 20 -25.96 20.04 -0.18
C THR A 20 -27.39 19.93 -0.74
N GLY A 21 -28.20 19.00 -0.23
CA GLY A 21 -29.55 18.74 -0.70
C GLY A 21 -29.61 17.70 -1.81
N ARG A 22 -30.30 18.00 -2.91
CA ARG A 22 -30.55 17.04 -4.00
C ARG A 22 -29.27 16.80 -4.80
N PHE A 23 -28.90 15.53 -4.97
CA PHE A 23 -27.79 15.11 -5.82
C PHE A 23 -28.30 14.22 -6.96
N VAL A 24 -28.76 14.87 -8.04
CA VAL A 24 -29.40 14.19 -9.19
C VAL A 24 -28.42 14.06 -10.36
N THR A 25 -27.77 15.16 -10.73
CA THR A 25 -26.74 15.16 -11.76
C THR A 25 -25.40 14.76 -11.16
N GLY A 26 -24.73 13.76 -11.73
CA GLY A 26 -23.44 13.28 -11.26
C GLY A 26 -22.61 12.65 -12.39
N GLY A 27 -21.50 12.03 -11.99
CA GLY A 27 -20.55 11.43 -12.95
C GLY A 27 -19.89 12.49 -13.86
N PRO A 28 -19.40 12.07 -15.04
CA PRO A 28 -18.68 12.95 -15.97
C PRO A 28 -19.48 14.17 -16.46
N MET A 29 -20.81 14.14 -16.37
CA MET A 29 -21.65 15.31 -16.70
C MET A 29 -21.47 16.45 -15.69
N GLY A 30 -21.24 16.12 -14.41
CA GLY A 30 -21.13 17.09 -13.33
C GLY A 30 -19.70 17.53 -13.01
N ASP A 31 -18.72 16.64 -13.19
CA ASP A 31 -17.30 16.94 -12.92
C ASP A 31 -16.37 16.15 -13.86
N THR A 32 -15.31 16.79 -14.33
CA THR A 32 -14.33 16.16 -15.21
C THR A 32 -13.39 15.27 -14.41
N GLY A 33 -13.44 13.96 -14.65
CA GLY A 33 -12.54 12.99 -14.05
C GLY A 33 -11.23 12.83 -14.84
N LEU A 34 -10.11 12.71 -14.14
CA LEU A 34 -8.82 12.34 -14.73
C LEU A 34 -8.15 11.20 -13.93
N THR A 35 -7.45 10.32 -14.63
CA THR A 35 -6.62 9.27 -14.05
C THR A 35 -5.60 9.84 -13.07
N GLY A 36 -5.44 9.22 -11.90
CA GLY A 36 -4.44 9.64 -10.91
C GLY A 36 -4.83 10.84 -10.05
N ARG A 37 -6.10 11.26 -10.04
CA ARG A 37 -6.60 12.34 -9.16
C ARG A 37 -7.19 11.87 -7.83
N LYS A 38 -6.89 10.62 -7.43
CA LYS A 38 -7.38 9.98 -6.20
C LYS A 38 -6.30 9.14 -5.49
N ILE A 39 -5.01 9.47 -5.69
CA ILE A 39 -3.88 8.67 -5.16
C ILE A 39 -3.89 8.46 -3.63
N ILE A 40 -4.45 9.39 -2.85
CA ILE A 40 -4.57 9.21 -1.40
C ILE A 40 -5.73 8.27 -1.04
N VAL A 41 -6.81 8.28 -1.82
CA VAL A 41 -7.93 7.32 -1.72
C VAL A 41 -7.48 5.92 -2.16
N ASP A 42 -6.62 5.85 -3.19
CA ASP A 42 -6.06 4.58 -3.67
C ASP A 42 -5.15 3.90 -2.65
N THR A 43 -4.59 4.67 -1.70
CA THR A 43 -3.56 4.21 -0.76
C THR A 43 -4.06 4.15 0.68
N TYR A 44 -3.67 5.10 1.52
CA TYR A 44 -3.76 5.00 2.97
C TYR A 44 -4.60 6.12 3.62
N GLY A 45 -5.39 6.86 2.83
CA GLY A 45 -6.30 7.87 3.37
C GLY A 45 -5.62 8.99 4.16
N GLY A 46 -4.33 9.23 3.92
CA GLY A 46 -3.52 10.24 4.64
C GLY A 46 -2.80 9.74 5.89
N SER A 47 -2.89 8.44 6.24
CA SER A 47 -2.21 7.90 7.42
C SER A 47 -0.68 7.79 7.27
N CYS A 48 -0.16 7.95 6.05
CA CYS A 48 1.28 8.02 5.77
C CYS A 48 1.57 8.96 4.59
N PRO A 49 2.83 9.39 4.40
CA PRO A 49 3.26 10.15 3.24
C PRO A 49 3.07 9.38 1.93
N HIS A 50 3.03 10.12 0.81
CA HIS A 50 2.87 9.56 -0.53
C HIS A 50 3.93 10.12 -1.48
N GLY A 51 4.52 9.26 -2.33
CA GLY A 51 5.59 9.66 -3.26
C GLY A 51 5.13 10.42 -4.51
N GLY A 52 3.82 10.59 -4.70
CA GLY A 52 3.20 11.39 -5.77
C GLY A 52 2.79 10.62 -7.03
N GLY A 53 3.37 9.44 -7.29
CA GLY A 53 3.05 8.64 -8.46
C GLY A 53 1.65 8.03 -8.45
N ALA A 54 0.87 8.22 -9.52
CA ALA A 54 -0.42 7.52 -9.71
C ALA A 54 -0.24 6.06 -10.11
N PHE A 55 -1.27 5.22 -9.89
CA PHE A 55 -1.23 3.79 -10.25
C PHE A 55 -1.90 3.48 -11.58
N SER A 56 -3.19 3.79 -11.75
CA SER A 56 -4.00 3.40 -12.92
C SER A 56 -3.41 3.85 -14.26
N GLY A 57 -3.52 3.00 -15.29
CA GLY A 57 -2.95 3.24 -16.63
C GLY A 57 -1.46 2.90 -16.80
N LYS A 58 -0.77 2.46 -15.75
CA LYS A 58 0.66 2.10 -15.81
C LYS A 58 0.87 0.59 -15.82
N ASP A 59 1.71 0.08 -16.71
CA ASP A 59 2.18 -1.31 -16.64
C ASP A 59 3.17 -1.50 -15.46
N PRO A 60 3.50 -2.73 -15.03
CA PRO A 60 4.29 -2.94 -13.82
C PRO A 60 5.79 -2.60 -13.95
N THR A 61 6.28 -2.23 -15.13
CA THR A 61 7.64 -1.65 -15.27
C THR A 61 7.74 -0.25 -14.66
N LYS A 62 6.61 0.42 -14.43
CA LYS A 62 6.57 1.75 -13.80
C LYS A 62 6.59 1.61 -12.28
N VAL A 63 7.73 1.99 -11.69
CA VAL A 63 8.00 1.85 -10.24
C VAL A 63 6.99 2.59 -9.36
N ASP A 64 6.35 3.66 -9.86
CA ASP A 64 5.24 4.32 -9.16
C ASP A 64 4.16 3.34 -8.69
N ARG A 65 3.88 2.30 -9.48
CA ARG A 65 2.93 1.23 -9.13
C ARG A 65 3.65 0.06 -8.46
N SER A 66 4.63 -0.53 -9.15
CA SER A 66 5.21 -1.80 -8.72
C SER A 66 5.99 -1.68 -7.40
N ALA A 67 6.80 -0.63 -7.23
CA ALA A 67 7.52 -0.41 -5.98
C ALA A 67 6.59 -0.05 -4.83
N CYS A 68 5.50 0.69 -5.08
CA CYS A 68 4.50 0.97 -4.05
C CYS A 68 3.81 -0.32 -3.57
N TYR A 69 3.50 -1.25 -4.49
CA TYR A 69 2.97 -2.57 -4.15
C TYR A 69 3.98 -3.41 -3.36
N MET A 70 5.26 -3.41 -3.74
CA MET A 70 6.28 -4.12 -2.99
C MET A 70 6.50 -3.51 -1.60
N ALA A 71 6.48 -2.19 -1.47
CA ALA A 71 6.57 -1.50 -0.18
C ALA A 71 5.39 -1.87 0.74
N ARG A 72 4.16 -1.91 0.20
CA ARG A 72 2.98 -2.44 0.91
C ARG A 72 3.22 -3.88 1.37
N HIS A 73 3.70 -4.73 0.47
CA HIS A 73 3.94 -6.14 0.76
C HIS A 73 4.98 -6.33 1.88
N ALA A 74 6.11 -5.63 1.80
CA ALA A 74 7.15 -5.65 2.82
C ALA A 74 6.62 -5.16 4.18
N ALA A 75 5.99 -3.98 4.22
CA ALA A 75 5.41 -3.43 5.45
C ALA A 75 4.37 -4.38 6.08
N LYS A 76 3.49 -4.96 5.26
CA LYS A 76 2.47 -5.92 5.72
C LYS A 76 3.11 -7.18 6.30
N ASN A 77 4.17 -7.70 5.67
CA ASN A 77 4.89 -8.88 6.18
C ASN A 77 5.66 -8.58 7.47
N VAL A 78 6.26 -7.40 7.62
CA VAL A 78 6.91 -6.96 8.88
C VAL A 78 5.91 -6.93 10.03
N VAL A 79 4.72 -6.35 9.81
CA VAL A 79 3.66 -6.30 10.84
C VAL A 79 3.08 -7.70 11.10
N ALA A 80 2.82 -8.50 10.07
CA ALA A 80 2.32 -9.87 10.24
C ALA A 80 3.33 -10.81 10.92
N ALA A 81 4.62 -10.57 10.71
CA ALA A 81 5.71 -11.21 11.47
C ALA A 81 5.71 -10.80 12.95
N GLY A 82 4.91 -9.82 13.36
CA GLY A 82 4.89 -9.34 14.73
C GLY A 82 6.18 -8.65 15.14
N LEU A 83 6.95 -8.16 14.15
CA LEU A 83 8.18 -7.40 14.38
C LEU A 83 7.90 -5.93 14.67
N ALA A 84 6.71 -5.43 14.34
CA ALA A 84 6.22 -4.11 14.70
C ALA A 84 4.69 -4.09 14.72
N GLN A 85 4.08 -3.14 15.46
CA GLN A 85 2.64 -2.89 15.37
C GLN A 85 2.29 -1.96 14.19
N ARG A 86 3.22 -1.09 13.82
CA ARG A 86 3.14 -0.19 12.66
C ARG A 86 4.46 -0.23 11.91
N ALA A 87 4.42 -0.30 10.59
CA ALA A 87 5.61 -0.23 9.74
C ALA A 87 5.32 0.62 8.49
N GLN A 88 6.25 1.51 8.16
CA GLN A 88 6.29 2.26 6.91
C GLN A 88 7.56 1.91 6.17
N VAL A 89 7.44 1.58 4.87
CA VAL A 89 8.57 1.33 3.98
C VAL A 89 8.57 2.42 2.91
N GLN A 90 9.69 3.16 2.81
CA GLN A 90 9.93 4.12 1.74
C GLN A 90 10.97 3.56 0.78
N VAL A 91 10.77 3.76 -0.52
CA VAL A 91 11.73 3.37 -1.56
C VAL A 91 11.87 4.50 -2.57
N ALA A 92 13.08 4.77 -3.03
CA ALA A 92 13.36 5.74 -4.09
C ALA A 92 14.26 5.13 -5.17
N TYR A 93 14.10 5.60 -6.42
CA TYR A 93 14.87 5.14 -7.58
C TYR A 93 15.43 6.34 -8.35
N ALA A 94 16.60 6.15 -8.95
CA ALA A 94 17.12 7.02 -9.99
C ALA A 94 16.73 6.46 -11.37
N ILE A 95 16.39 7.33 -12.31
CA ILE A 95 16.00 6.91 -13.67
C ILE A 95 17.14 6.12 -14.33
N GLY A 96 16.83 4.94 -14.87
CA GLY A 96 17.80 4.07 -15.53
C GLY A 96 18.62 3.17 -14.60
N ILE A 97 18.48 3.30 -13.28
CA ILE A 97 19.14 2.43 -12.29
C ILE A 97 18.13 1.40 -11.75
N ALA A 98 18.49 0.12 -11.82
CA ALA A 98 17.61 -0.96 -11.36
C ALA A 98 17.52 -1.01 -9.82
N GLU A 99 18.65 -0.82 -9.14
CA GLU A 99 18.69 -0.80 -7.68
C GLU A 99 18.07 0.48 -7.12
N PRO A 100 17.29 0.39 -6.02
CA PRO A 100 16.79 1.58 -5.36
C PRO A 100 17.94 2.36 -4.73
N VAL A 101 17.89 3.69 -4.84
CA VAL A 101 18.87 4.59 -4.19
C VAL A 101 18.68 4.59 -2.67
N SER A 102 17.46 4.31 -2.19
CA SER A 102 17.18 4.13 -0.77
C SER A 102 16.01 3.17 -0.56
N ILE A 103 16.11 2.39 0.52
CA ILE A 103 15.01 1.69 1.17
C ILE A 103 15.10 2.11 2.64
N MET A 104 14.02 2.60 3.23
CA MET A 104 13.98 2.96 4.65
C MET A 104 12.76 2.32 5.32
N VAL A 105 12.94 1.86 6.55
CA VAL A 105 11.88 1.28 7.38
C VAL A 105 11.70 2.11 8.65
N GLU A 106 10.47 2.54 8.93
CA GLU A 106 10.10 3.26 10.15
C GLU A 106 8.99 2.51 10.89
N THR A 107 9.18 2.27 12.18
CA THR A 107 8.21 1.58 13.04
C THR A 107 7.51 2.47 14.05
N TYR A 108 7.88 3.76 14.11
CA TYR A 108 7.31 4.75 15.01
C TYR A 108 7.35 4.30 16.48
N GLY A 109 8.46 3.66 16.88
CA GLY A 109 8.67 3.16 18.25
C GLY A 109 7.94 1.86 18.58
N THR A 110 7.29 1.21 17.61
CA THR A 110 6.57 -0.06 17.83
C THR A 110 7.36 -1.32 17.45
N GLY A 111 8.59 -1.15 16.95
CA GLY A 111 9.45 -2.25 16.54
C GLY A 111 10.01 -3.06 17.71
N LYS A 112 10.11 -4.38 17.54
CA LYS A 112 10.80 -5.30 18.46
C LYS A 112 12.32 -5.30 18.30
N VAL A 113 12.79 -4.86 17.13
CA VAL A 113 14.20 -4.69 16.78
C VAL A 113 14.41 -3.30 16.19
N PRO A 114 15.65 -2.76 16.20
CA PRO A 114 15.92 -1.44 15.62
C PRO A 114 15.54 -1.34 14.14
N ASN A 115 15.11 -0.14 13.71
CA ASN A 115 14.69 0.13 12.32
C ASN A 115 15.75 -0.29 11.28
N HIS A 116 17.04 -0.09 11.57
CA HIS A 116 18.12 -0.49 10.64
C HIS A 116 18.21 -2.01 10.45
N VAL A 117 17.86 -2.81 11.47
CA VAL A 117 17.78 -4.28 11.35
C VAL A 117 16.62 -4.65 10.43
N LEU A 118 15.46 -4.01 10.59
CA LEU A 118 14.32 -4.23 9.69
C LEU A 118 14.63 -3.82 8.26
N GLU A 119 15.37 -2.73 8.04
CA GLU A 119 15.82 -2.35 6.71
C GLU A 119 16.68 -3.44 6.07
N GLN A 120 17.65 -4.00 6.81
CA GLN A 120 18.49 -5.11 6.32
C GLN A 120 17.67 -6.36 6.00
N LEU A 121 16.72 -6.72 6.86
CA LEU A 121 15.82 -7.85 6.61
C LEU A 121 14.95 -7.61 5.36
N VAL A 122 14.41 -6.41 5.21
CA VAL A 122 13.61 -6.06 4.03
C VAL A 122 14.46 -6.15 2.75
N ARG A 123 15.68 -5.62 2.76
CA ARG A 123 16.63 -5.73 1.64
C ARG A 123 17.00 -7.18 1.33
N ARG A 124 17.12 -8.03 2.35
CA ARG A 124 17.50 -9.44 2.20
C ARG A 124 16.40 -10.30 1.59
N HIS A 125 15.14 -10.09 1.99
CA HIS A 125 14.03 -10.99 1.61
C HIS A 125 13.18 -10.50 0.43
N PHE A 126 13.27 -9.21 0.10
CA PHE A 126 12.52 -8.59 -0.99
C PHE A 126 13.46 -7.94 -2.00
N ASP A 127 13.43 -8.45 -3.23
CA ASP A 127 14.13 -7.85 -4.37
C ASP A 127 13.33 -6.63 -4.87
N PHE A 128 13.86 -5.44 -4.61
CA PHE A 128 13.26 -4.17 -5.02
C PHE A 128 13.68 -3.72 -6.42
N THR A 129 14.45 -4.49 -7.18
CA THR A 129 14.65 -4.15 -8.59
C THR A 129 13.31 -4.25 -9.35
N PRO A 130 13.04 -3.43 -10.38
CA PRO A 130 11.78 -3.50 -11.13
C PRO A 130 11.48 -4.90 -11.67
N ALA A 131 12.50 -5.62 -12.16
CA ALA A 131 12.37 -6.98 -12.64
C ALA A 131 12.08 -7.97 -11.50
N GLY A 132 12.79 -7.84 -10.37
CA GLY A 132 12.57 -8.61 -9.15
C GLY A 132 11.14 -8.49 -8.65
N ILE A 133 10.64 -7.25 -8.54
CA ILE A 133 9.27 -6.97 -8.11
C ILE A 133 8.24 -7.62 -9.04
N ILE A 134 8.40 -7.44 -10.36
CA ILE A 134 7.48 -8.01 -11.35
C ILE A 134 7.40 -9.53 -11.22
N LYS A 135 8.55 -10.19 -11.08
CA LYS A 135 8.66 -11.64 -10.94
C LYS A 135 8.06 -12.11 -9.61
N TYR A 136 8.45 -11.48 -8.52
CA TYR A 136 8.08 -11.88 -7.16
C TYR A 136 6.56 -11.73 -6.91
N LEU A 137 5.97 -10.63 -7.36
CA LEU A 137 4.53 -10.37 -7.21
C LEU A 137 3.69 -10.90 -8.38
N ASP A 138 4.30 -11.57 -9.37
CA ASP A 138 3.63 -12.08 -10.56
C ASP A 138 2.73 -11.02 -11.22
N LEU A 139 3.34 -9.89 -11.63
CA LEU A 139 2.58 -8.71 -12.05
C LEU A 139 2.20 -8.69 -13.53
N ARG A 140 2.79 -9.52 -14.38
CA ARG A 140 2.50 -9.54 -15.83
C ARG A 140 1.21 -10.31 -16.14
N ARG A 141 0.10 -9.85 -15.56
CA ARG A 141 -1.23 -10.44 -15.67
C ARG A 141 -2.30 -9.35 -15.75
N PRO A 142 -3.48 -9.63 -16.32
CA PRO A 142 -4.58 -8.65 -16.42
C PRO A 142 -5.36 -8.50 -15.10
N ILE A 143 -4.68 -8.09 -14.02
CA ILE A 143 -5.22 -8.10 -12.64
C ILE A 143 -5.68 -6.73 -12.11
N TYR A 144 -5.43 -5.64 -12.85
CA TYR A 144 -5.47 -4.29 -12.29
C TYR A 144 -6.85 -3.62 -12.30
N LYS A 145 -7.82 -4.11 -13.08
CA LYS A 145 -9.13 -3.45 -13.18
C LYS A 145 -9.84 -3.34 -11.82
N LYS A 146 -9.71 -4.37 -10.98
CA LYS A 146 -10.31 -4.42 -9.64
C LYS A 146 -9.69 -3.43 -8.66
N THR A 147 -8.47 -2.94 -8.90
CA THR A 147 -7.78 -1.99 -8.00
C THR A 147 -8.24 -0.54 -8.23
N ALA A 148 -8.81 -0.23 -9.40
CA ALA A 148 -9.11 1.14 -9.83
C ALA A 148 -10.24 1.85 -9.05
N ALA A 149 -10.84 1.16 -8.08
CA ALA A 149 -11.80 1.70 -7.13
C ALA A 149 -11.68 0.94 -5.80
N TYR A 150 -12.10 1.59 -4.71
CA TYR A 150 -12.11 1.03 -3.33
C TYR A 150 -10.72 0.71 -2.76
N GLY A 151 -9.68 1.38 -3.26
CA GLY A 151 -8.32 1.24 -2.76
C GLY A 151 -7.57 0.06 -3.37
N HIS A 152 -6.27 0.23 -3.50
CA HIS A 152 -5.33 -0.79 -3.97
C HIS A 152 -4.87 -1.74 -2.85
N PHE A 153 -5.05 -1.33 -1.60
CA PHE A 153 -4.50 -2.00 -0.41
C PHE A 153 -5.58 -2.38 0.60
N GLY A 154 -5.30 -3.40 1.40
CA GLY A 154 -6.17 -3.84 2.49
C GLY A 154 -7.30 -4.78 2.08
N ARG A 155 -7.35 -5.20 0.82
CA ARG A 155 -8.33 -6.15 0.29
C ARG A 155 -7.65 -7.49 -0.04
N SER A 156 -8.35 -8.60 0.15
CA SER A 156 -7.76 -9.96 0.13
C SER A 156 -8.08 -10.75 -1.13
N GLU A 157 -8.29 -10.08 -2.26
CA GLU A 157 -8.56 -10.76 -3.53
C GLU A 157 -7.35 -11.60 -3.99
N PRO A 158 -7.58 -12.76 -4.63
CA PRO A 158 -6.51 -13.64 -5.11
C PRO A 158 -5.49 -12.97 -6.03
N GLU A 159 -5.95 -11.97 -6.79
CA GLU A 159 -5.13 -11.19 -7.72
C GLU A 159 -4.10 -10.28 -7.02
N PHE A 160 -4.36 -9.85 -5.78
CA PHE A 160 -3.55 -8.86 -5.07
C PHE A 160 -2.43 -9.53 -4.31
N THR A 161 -1.44 -10.02 -5.06
CA THR A 161 -0.28 -10.75 -4.53
C THR A 161 0.51 -9.96 -3.49
N TRP A 162 0.52 -8.63 -3.58
CA TRP A 162 1.14 -7.74 -2.59
C TRP A 162 0.46 -7.79 -1.22
N GLU A 163 -0.77 -8.29 -1.11
CA GLU A 163 -1.48 -8.45 0.16
C GLU A 163 -1.18 -9.79 0.85
N ARG A 164 -0.38 -10.67 0.26
CA ARG A 164 0.03 -11.93 0.89
C ARG A 164 1.02 -11.68 2.02
N THR A 165 1.03 -12.57 3.01
CA THR A 165 1.94 -12.54 4.17
C THR A 165 2.85 -13.77 4.19
N ASN A 166 3.50 -14.06 3.06
CA ASN A 166 4.27 -15.29 2.83
C ASN A 166 5.76 -15.20 3.21
N ARG A 167 6.22 -14.08 3.79
CA ARG A 167 7.58 -13.89 4.31
C ARG A 167 7.64 -13.79 5.83
N VAL A 168 6.51 -14.06 6.50
CA VAL A 168 6.39 -13.96 7.97
C VAL A 168 7.42 -14.83 8.69
N LYS A 169 7.59 -16.08 8.26
CA LYS A 169 8.55 -17.01 8.86
C LYS A 169 9.99 -16.54 8.64
N ASP A 170 10.36 -16.30 7.38
CA ASP A 170 11.70 -15.82 7.00
C ASP A 170 12.11 -14.59 7.82
N LEU A 171 11.19 -13.61 7.95
CA LEU A 171 11.44 -12.39 8.72
C LEU A 171 11.60 -12.63 10.23
N ARG A 172 10.83 -13.56 10.83
CA ARG A 172 10.95 -13.90 12.25
C ARG A 172 12.27 -14.62 12.54
N ASP A 173 12.56 -15.64 11.74
CA ASP A 173 13.74 -16.49 11.90
C ASP A 173 15.02 -15.65 11.80
N ASP A 174 15.11 -14.75 10.79
CA ASP A 174 16.28 -13.90 10.60
C ASP A 174 16.33 -12.68 11.55
N ALA A 175 15.20 -12.31 12.20
CA ALA A 175 15.18 -11.25 13.22
C ALA A 175 15.63 -11.73 14.60
N GLY A 176 15.59 -13.05 14.87
CA GLY A 176 16.00 -13.63 16.15
C GLY A 176 15.07 -13.31 17.32
N VAL A 177 13.76 -13.11 17.06
CA VAL A 177 12.71 -12.75 18.05
C VAL A 177 11.49 -13.64 17.98
#